data_AF-A0A7C8I842-F1
#
_entry.id   AF-A0A7C8I842-F1
#
_cell.length_a   1.000
_cell.length_b   1.000
_cell.length_c   1.000
_cell.angle_alpha   90.00
_cell.angle_beta   90.00
_cell.angle_gamma   90.00
#
_symmetry.space_group_name_H-M   'P 1'
#
loop_
_entity.id
_entity.type
_entity.pdbx_description
1 polymer ?
#
loop_
_entity_poly.entity_id
_entity_poly.type
_entity_poly.pdbx_seq_one_letter_code
_entity_poly.pdbx_strand_id
1 'polypeptide(L)'
;HAYETWTHDNGKFWPSDFLPEDIPEARIFVYGYNSNVAKEVSEARIKDHANVLLDRLQRKRKVRRQHGTTPIIFIGHSLGGLVIKQAL
;
A
#
# COMPACT_ATOMS: atom_id res chain seq x y z
N HIS A 1 -2.49 -9.50 -8.28
CA HIS A 1 -1.14 -8.97 -7.96
C HIS A 1 -0.97 -8.46 -6.55
N ALA A 2 -1.78 -7.51 -6.04
CA ALA A 2 -1.47 -6.85 -4.76
C ALA A 2 -1.28 -7.80 -3.55
N TYR A 3 -1.98 -8.94 -3.52
CA TYR A 3 -1.77 -10.00 -2.53
C TYR A 3 -0.74 -11.03 -3.00
N GLU A 4 -0.83 -11.50 -4.25
CA GLU A 4 0.12 -12.46 -4.86
C GLU A 4 1.58 -12.03 -4.67
N THR A 5 1.93 -10.76 -4.86
CA THR A 5 3.31 -10.25 -4.74
C THR A 5 3.94 -10.56 -3.38
N TRP A 6 3.12 -10.66 -2.33
CA TRP A 6 3.59 -10.85 -0.95
C TRP A 6 3.09 -12.15 -0.33
N THR A 7 2.45 -13.00 -1.13
CA THR A 7 2.00 -14.33 -0.70
C THR A 7 3.02 -15.35 -1.18
N HIS A 8 3.60 -16.11 -0.25
CA HIS A 8 4.48 -17.22 -0.59
C HIS A 8 3.68 -18.39 -1.18
N ASP A 9 4.33 -19.29 -1.92
CA ASP A 9 3.68 -20.46 -2.56
C ASP A 9 2.96 -21.40 -1.58
N ASN A 10 3.30 -21.32 -0.29
CA ASN A 10 2.60 -22.04 0.79
C ASN A 10 1.31 -21.35 1.25
N GLY A 11 0.88 -20.28 0.58
CA GLY A 11 -0.33 -19.51 0.88
C GLY A 11 -0.17 -18.47 1.98
N LYS A 12 1.02 -18.28 2.56
CA LYS A 12 1.25 -17.31 3.64
C LYS A 12 1.47 -15.90 3.09
N PHE A 13 0.63 -14.97 3.51
CA PHE A 13 0.76 -13.55 3.20
C PHE A 13 1.51 -12.87 4.33
N TRP A 14 2.83 -12.71 4.16
CA TRP A 14 3.72 -12.27 5.24
C TRP A 14 3.29 -10.98 5.96
N PRO A 15 2.70 -9.95 5.28
CA PRO A 15 2.35 -8.72 5.96
C PRO A 15 1.28 -8.91 7.03
N SER A 16 0.40 -9.90 6.94
CA SER A 16 -0.57 -10.20 8.02
C SER A 16 -0.27 -11.46 8.80
N ASP A 17 0.45 -12.41 8.21
CA ASP A 17 0.66 -13.71 8.85
C ASP A 17 1.90 -13.73 9.75
N PHE A 18 2.90 -12.87 9.50
CA PHE A 18 4.15 -12.85 10.26
C PHE A 18 4.45 -11.50 10.91
N LEU A 19 4.16 -10.37 10.24
CA LEU A 19 4.45 -9.04 10.80
C LEU A 19 3.81 -8.78 12.19
N PRO A 20 2.60 -9.27 12.50
CA PRO A 20 2.03 -9.09 13.84
C PRO A 20 2.81 -9.79 14.97
N GLU A 21 3.71 -10.74 14.67
CA GLU A 21 4.58 -11.36 15.68
C GLU A 21 5.63 -10.36 16.19
N ASP A 22 6.14 -9.50 15.30
CA ASP A 22 7.13 -8.46 15.64
C ASP A 22 6.48 -7.14 16.07
N ILE A 23 5.34 -6.79 15.46
CA ILE A 23 4.63 -5.52 15.70
C ILE A 23 3.12 -5.79 15.86
N PRO A 24 2.65 -6.21 17.04
CA PRO A 24 1.27 -6.65 17.27
C PRO A 24 0.20 -5.57 16.98
N GLU A 25 0.53 -4.30 17.21
CA GLU A 25 -0.37 -3.17 16.97
C GLU A 25 -0.31 -2.65 15.53
N ALA A 26 0.49 -3.27 14.66
CA ALA A 26 0.61 -2.89 13.26
C ALA A 26 -0.74 -3.07 12.55
N ARG A 27 -1.14 -2.02 11.84
CA ARG A 27 -2.34 -2.04 11.01
C ARG A 27 -1.93 -2.21 9.56
N ILE A 28 -2.28 -3.36 9.00
CA ILE A 28 -1.90 -3.73 7.65
C ILE A 28 -2.98 -3.25 6.67
N PHE A 29 -2.56 -2.52 5.65
CA PHE A 29 -3.40 -2.10 4.54
C PHE A 29 -2.75 -2.54 3.24
N VAL A 30 -3.54 -3.15 2.36
CA VAL A 30 -3.10 -3.52 1.02
C VAL A 30 -3.73 -2.58 0.01
N TYR A 31 -2.89 -1.94 -0.81
CA TYR A 31 -3.34 -1.08 -1.90
C TYR A 31 -3.11 -1.78 -3.24
N GLY A 32 -4.21 -2.26 -3.83
CA GLY A 32 -4.22 -2.78 -5.19
C GLY A 32 -4.67 -1.76 -6.21
N TYR A 33 -4.00 -1.74 -7.35
CA TYR A 33 -4.35 -0.97 -8.54
C TYR A 33 -4.06 -1.81 -9.79
N ASN A 34 -4.66 -1.47 -10.93
CA ASN A 34 -4.42 -2.19 -12.17
C ASN A 34 -3.01 -1.88 -12.70
N SER A 35 -2.07 -2.79 -12.48
CA SER A 35 -0.68 -2.70 -12.93
C SER A 35 -0.45 -3.35 -14.29
N ASN A 36 -1.43 -4.07 -14.84
CA ASN A 36 -1.28 -4.86 -16.08
C ASN A 36 -1.19 -4.00 -17.34
N VAL A 37 -1.25 -2.68 -17.16
CA VAL A 37 -1.15 -1.68 -18.21
C VAL A 37 0.29 -1.21 -18.40
N ALA A 38 1.25 -2.08 -18.07
CA ALA A 38 2.70 -1.84 -18.18
C ALA A 38 3.17 -1.42 -19.59
N LYS A 39 2.34 -1.63 -20.62
CA LYS A 39 2.58 -1.11 -21.98
C LYS A 39 2.36 0.42 -22.11
N GLU A 40 1.69 1.05 -21.15
CA GLU A 40 1.38 2.49 -21.11
C GLU A 40 1.58 3.05 -19.69
N VAL A 41 2.76 2.80 -19.10
CA VAL A 41 3.17 3.49 -17.87
C VAL A 41 3.51 4.94 -18.25
N SER A 42 2.66 5.88 -17.89
CA SER A 42 2.91 7.31 -18.03
C SER A 42 2.92 8.00 -16.67
N GLU A 43 3.62 9.13 -16.58
CA GLU A 43 3.68 9.95 -15.38
C GLU A 43 2.29 10.36 -14.88
N ALA A 44 1.39 10.74 -15.80
CA ALA A 44 0.01 11.07 -15.47
C ALA A 44 -0.72 9.94 -14.73
N ARG A 45 -0.54 8.69 -15.17
CA ARG A 45 -1.18 7.54 -14.51
C ARG A 45 -0.57 7.19 -13.17
N ILE A 46 0.74 7.33 -13.03
CA ILE A 46 1.42 7.19 -11.74
C ILE A 46 0.85 8.23 -10.77
N LYS A 47 0.69 9.48 -11.22
CA LYS A 47 0.08 10.55 -10.44
C LYS A 47 -1.37 10.25 -10.06
N ASP A 48 -2.17 9.70 -10.97
CA ASP A 48 -3.54 9.28 -10.65
C ASP A 48 -3.57 8.19 -9.57
N HIS A 49 -2.73 7.17 -9.70
CA HIS A 49 -2.61 6.12 -8.68
C HIS A 49 -2.14 6.66 -7.34
N ALA A 50 -1.21 7.63 -7.33
CA ALA A 50 -0.73 8.30 -6.13
C ALA A 50 -1.84 9.13 -5.45
N ASN A 51 -2.60 9.92 -6.23
CA ASN A 51 -3.72 10.70 -5.73
C ASN A 51 -4.79 9.82 -5.09
N VAL A 52 -5.14 8.70 -5.74
CA VAL A 52 -6.11 7.74 -5.21
C VAL A 52 -5.60 7.07 -3.92
N LEU A 53 -4.31 6.73 -3.85
CA LEU A 53 -3.68 6.20 -2.64
C LEU A 53 -3.81 7.20 -1.47
N LEU A 54 -3.42 8.45 -1.70
CA LEU A 54 -3.46 9.51 -0.69
C LEU A 54 -4.87 9.78 -0.19
N ASP A 55 -5.83 9.90 -1.11
CA ASP A 55 -7.23 10.17 -0.79
C ASP A 55 -7.85 9.04 0.05
N ARG A 56 -7.58 7.77 -0.30
CA ARG A 56 -8.00 6.61 0.50
C ARG A 56 -7.34 6.60 1.89
N LEU A 57 -6.04 6.90 1.96
CA LEU A 57 -5.31 6.94 3.22
C LEU A 57 -5.81 8.07 4.13
N GLN A 58 -6.04 9.26 3.58
CA GLN A 58 -6.61 10.39 4.31
C GLN A 58 -7.99 10.06 4.90
N ARG A 59 -8.87 9.41 4.13
CA ARG A 59 -10.16 8.94 4.66
C ARG A 59 -9.99 7.99 5.85
N LYS A 60 -9.08 7.01 5.73
CA LYS A 60 -8.80 6.07 6.82
C LYS A 60 -8.21 6.75 8.06
N ARG A 61 -7.41 7.81 7.89
CA ARG A 61 -6.88 8.62 9.01
C ARG A 61 -7.94 9.51 9.66
N LYS A 62 -8.82 10.16 8.88
CA LYS A 62 -9.86 11.06 9.40
C LYS A 62 -10.80 10.34 10.37
N VAL A 63 -11.21 9.11 10.04
CA VAL A 63 -12.06 8.26 10.91
C VAL A 63 -11.40 7.99 12.27
N ARG A 64 -10.07 8.05 12.36
CA ARG A 64 -9.30 7.64 13.55
C ARG A 64 -8.61 8.80 14.28
N ARG A 65 -8.95 10.05 13.99
CA ARG A 65 -8.35 11.24 14.63
C ARG A 65 -8.42 11.26 16.17
N GLN A 66 -9.25 10.40 16.78
CA GLN A 66 -9.34 10.24 18.23
C GLN A 66 -8.12 9.54 18.87
N HIS A 67 -7.23 8.87 18.11
CA HIS A 67 -6.15 8.03 18.65
C HIS A 67 -4.72 8.56 18.41
N GLY A 68 -4.54 9.86 18.18
CA GLY A 68 -3.22 10.47 17.95
C GLY A 68 -2.59 10.16 16.58
N THR A 69 -1.32 10.54 16.41
CA THR A 69 -0.57 10.34 15.15
C THR A 69 0.09 8.97 15.12
N THR A 70 -0.55 7.97 14.51
CA THR A 70 0.13 6.70 14.20
C THR A 70 1.12 6.91 13.03
N PRO A 71 2.38 6.46 13.14
CA PRO A 71 3.34 6.42 12.03
C PRO A 71 2.80 5.59 10.86
N ILE A 72 3.28 5.88 9.64
CA ILE A 72 2.92 5.15 8.42
C ILE A 72 4.22 4.66 7.78
N ILE A 73 4.26 3.37 7.46
CA ILE A 73 5.33 2.75 6.71
C ILE A 73 4.74 2.32 5.36
N PHE A 74 5.37 2.77 4.28
CA PHE A 74 5.00 2.36 2.93
C PHE A 74 5.94 1.27 2.44
N ILE A 75 5.36 0.20 1.89
CA ILE A 75 6.10 -0.89 1.26
C ILE A 75 5.59 -1.01 -0.17
N GLY A 76 6.49 -0.80 -1.14
CA GLY A 76 6.18 -0.82 -2.56
C GLY A 76 7.06 -1.80 -3.30
N HIS A 77 6.49 -2.51 -4.27
CA HIS A 77 7.22 -3.39 -5.18
C HIS A 77 7.07 -2.89 -6.62
N SER A 78 8.16 -2.89 -7.39
CA SER A 78 8.18 -2.48 -8.81
C SER A 78 7.51 -1.11 -9.02
N LEU A 79 6.51 -1.00 -9.92
CA LEU A 79 5.73 0.22 -10.16
C LEU A 79 5.14 0.84 -8.89
N GLY A 80 4.86 0.03 -7.86
CA GLY A 80 4.34 0.51 -6.57
C GLY A 80 5.29 1.46 -5.87
N GLY A 81 6.61 1.30 -6.06
CA GLY A 81 7.61 2.23 -5.54
C GLY A 81 7.52 3.61 -6.19
N LEU A 82 7.24 3.68 -7.49
CA LEU A 82 7.04 4.96 -8.19
C LEU A 82 5.74 5.65 -7.76
N VAL A 83 4.66 4.89 -7.53
CA VAL A 83 3.41 5.41 -7.00
C VAL A 83 3.62 6.01 -5.60
N ILE A 84 4.36 5.32 -4.73
CA ILE A 84 4.70 5.83 -3.39
C ILE A 84 5.56 7.08 -3.51
N LYS A 85 6.59 7.08 -4.36
CA LYS A 85 7.44 8.25 -4.59
C LYS A 85 6.64 9.46 -5.06
N GLN A 86 5.67 9.27 -5.95
CA GLN A 86 4.83 10.35 -6.46
C GLN A 86 3.82 10.88 -5.42
N ALA A 87 3.50 10.07 -4.41
CA ALA A 87 2.57 10.42 -3.33
C ALA A 87 3.23 11.21 -2.18
N LEU A 88 4.57 11.20 -2.11
CA LEU A 88 5.36 11.86 -1.07
C LEU A 88 6.01 13.14 -1.63
#